data_AF-A0A2E9YDJ9-F1
#
_entry.id   AF-A0A2E9YDJ9-F1
#
_cell.length_a   1.000
_cell.length_b   1.000
_cell.length_c   1.000
_cell.angle_alpha   90.00
_cell.angle_beta   90.00
_cell.angle_gamma   90.00
#
_symmetry.space_group_name_H-M   'P 1'
#
loop_
_entity.id
_entity.type
_entity.pdbx_description
1 polymer ?
#
loop_
_entity_poly.entity_id
_entity_poly.type
_entity_poly.pdbx_seq_one_letter_code
_entity_poly.pdbx_strand_id
1 'polypeptide(L)'
;MVNPVIRIAISGIESTGKTTLTAALAAAISAETAVEVARYDPRVQKETIGLSDLTRLAVAQLEACHAAEQRAEAAEKKIVISDSDSTVIRLWGRWKLRAEVCGLSELEEWADLTLLCAPNIPWEPDPLRSLPDSNDRMELHQLYIDDLRSRNDHPWTLIDGLTQEKRLEQSVRAVQSFRDTSVSNG
;
A
#
# COMPACT_ATOMS: atom_id res chain seq x y z
N MET A 1 6.60 7.79 27.67
CA MET A 1 7.01 7.20 26.38
C MET A 1 5.92 7.51 25.38
N VAL A 2 6.25 8.17 24.27
CA VAL A 2 5.29 8.38 23.18
C VAL A 2 5.05 7.01 22.57
N ASN A 3 3.82 6.50 22.59
CA ASN A 3 3.52 5.30 21.80
C ASN A 3 3.85 5.63 20.34
N PRO A 4 4.74 4.87 19.68
CA PRO A 4 5.08 5.13 18.29
C PRO A 4 3.81 5.06 17.43
N VAL A 5 3.73 5.94 16.44
CA VAL A 5 2.66 5.92 15.44
C VAL A 5 2.74 4.60 14.68
N ILE A 6 1.61 3.92 14.54
CA ILE A 6 1.51 2.68 13.79
C ILE A 6 1.34 3.00 12.31
N ARG A 7 2.17 2.38 11.47
CA ARG A 7 2.26 2.64 10.04
C ARG A 7 1.69 1.46 9.26
N ILE A 8 0.65 1.74 8.50
CA ILE A 8 -0.08 0.73 7.72
C ILE A 8 0.12 1.02 6.24
N ALA A 9 0.52 0.02 5.46
CA ALA A 9 0.54 0.10 4.00
C ALA A 9 -0.70 -0.59 3.41
N ILE A 10 -1.39 0.05 2.47
CA ILE A 10 -2.37 -0.62 1.61
C ILE A 10 -1.67 -0.98 0.30
N SER A 11 -1.50 -2.28 0.05
CA SER A 11 -0.84 -2.82 -1.14
C SER A 11 -1.79 -3.62 -2.01
N GLY A 12 -1.35 -3.93 -3.22
CA GLY A 12 -2.08 -4.74 -4.18
C GLY A 12 -2.08 -4.14 -5.57
N ILE A 13 -2.51 -4.96 -6.52
CA ILE A 13 -2.49 -4.58 -7.93
C ILE A 13 -3.42 -3.38 -8.22
N GLU A 14 -3.30 -2.87 -9.42
CA GLU A 14 -4.15 -1.80 -9.93
C GLU A 14 -5.65 -2.21 -9.95
N SER A 15 -6.55 -1.26 -9.66
CA SER A 15 -8.01 -1.46 -9.63
C SER A 15 -8.49 -2.52 -8.66
N THR A 16 -7.93 -2.53 -7.45
CA THR A 16 -8.38 -3.35 -6.31
C THR A 16 -9.08 -2.55 -5.21
N GLY A 17 -9.41 -1.28 -5.49
CA GLY A 17 -10.10 -0.41 -4.54
C GLY A 17 -9.24 0.16 -3.41
N LYS A 18 -7.89 0.12 -3.53
CA LYS A 18 -6.96 0.59 -2.49
C LYS A 18 -7.27 1.99 -1.97
N THR A 19 -7.47 2.96 -2.86
CA THR A 19 -7.76 4.35 -2.46
C THR A 19 -9.09 4.47 -1.71
N THR A 20 -10.13 3.78 -2.20
CA THR A 20 -11.44 3.74 -1.53
C THR A 20 -11.33 3.11 -0.15
N LEU A 21 -10.62 2.00 -0.04
CA LEU A 21 -10.37 1.32 1.23
C LEU A 21 -9.53 2.17 2.18
N THR A 22 -8.50 2.86 1.67
CA THR A 22 -7.63 3.75 2.46
C THR A 22 -8.44 4.87 3.10
N ALA A 23 -9.29 5.54 2.33
CA ALA A 23 -10.16 6.59 2.84
C ALA A 23 -11.17 6.06 3.87
N ALA A 24 -11.83 4.94 3.57
CA ALA A 24 -12.81 4.33 4.46
C ALA A 24 -12.18 3.84 5.78
N LEU A 25 -11.01 3.20 5.70
CA LEU A 25 -10.27 2.73 6.86
C LEU A 25 -9.81 3.90 7.72
N ALA A 26 -9.22 4.94 7.11
CA ALA A 26 -8.76 6.13 7.83
C ALA A 26 -9.89 6.80 8.61
N ALA A 27 -11.09 6.89 8.02
CA ALA A 27 -12.27 7.40 8.70
C ALA A 27 -12.71 6.49 9.86
N ALA A 28 -12.71 5.16 9.66
CA ALA A 28 -13.15 4.20 10.66
C ALA A 28 -12.25 4.12 11.90
N ILE A 29 -10.93 4.31 11.75
CA ILE A 29 -9.95 4.16 12.83
C ILE A 29 -9.24 5.45 13.24
N SER A 30 -9.68 6.60 12.72
CA SER A 30 -9.07 7.92 12.95
C SER A 30 -7.57 7.96 12.64
N ALA A 31 -7.23 7.68 11.38
CA ALA A 31 -5.85 7.74 10.89
C ALA A 31 -5.59 9.00 10.03
N GLU A 32 -4.33 9.36 9.88
CA GLU A 32 -3.87 10.19 8.76
C GLU A 32 -3.50 9.32 7.56
N THR A 33 -3.45 9.93 6.37
CA THR A 33 -3.10 9.20 5.15
C THR A 33 -1.98 9.86 4.35
N ALA A 34 -1.18 9.02 3.72
CA ALA A 34 -0.33 9.37 2.58
C ALA A 34 -1.02 8.90 1.29
N VAL A 35 -1.15 9.82 0.34
CA VAL A 35 -1.77 9.54 -0.96
C VAL A 35 -0.79 8.85 -1.90
N GLU A 36 -1.30 8.23 -2.96
CA GLU A 36 -0.49 7.57 -3.99
C GLU A 36 0.20 8.62 -4.85
N VAL A 37 1.48 8.86 -4.60
CA VAL A 37 2.24 9.91 -5.30
C VAL A 37 2.27 9.66 -6.80
N ALA A 38 2.41 8.39 -7.21
CA ALA A 38 2.43 7.99 -8.62
C ALA A 38 1.17 8.43 -9.40
N ARG A 39 0.00 8.49 -8.74
CA ARG A 39 -1.26 8.92 -9.40
C ARG A 39 -1.20 10.36 -9.91
N TYR A 40 -0.39 11.20 -9.27
CA TYR A 40 -0.25 12.62 -9.61
C TYR A 40 0.99 12.93 -10.44
N ASP A 41 1.77 11.91 -10.81
CA ASP A 41 2.99 12.10 -11.58
C ASP A 41 2.70 12.23 -13.09
N PRO A 42 3.12 13.32 -13.75
CA PRO A 42 2.83 13.52 -15.18
C PRO A 42 3.43 12.46 -16.10
N ARG A 43 4.53 11.80 -15.71
CA ARG A 43 5.16 10.75 -16.52
C ARG A 43 4.38 9.46 -16.41
N VAL A 44 3.80 9.17 -15.23
CA VAL A 44 2.84 8.07 -15.03
C VAL A 44 1.62 8.31 -15.92
N GLN A 45 1.02 9.49 -15.84
CA GLN A 45 -0.19 9.84 -16.61
C GLN A 45 -0.01 9.78 -18.13
N LYS A 46 1.23 9.95 -18.59
CA LYS A 46 1.60 9.87 -20.02
C LYS A 46 2.17 8.52 -20.44
N GLU A 47 2.24 7.55 -19.52
CA GLU A 47 2.85 6.23 -19.76
C GLU A 47 4.32 6.31 -20.25
N THR A 48 5.09 7.27 -19.74
CA THR A 48 6.49 7.55 -20.13
C THR A 48 7.50 7.21 -19.02
N ILE A 49 7.10 6.39 -18.05
CA ILE A 49 7.90 6.03 -16.88
C ILE A 49 9.08 5.13 -17.27
N GLY A 50 10.27 5.51 -16.84
CA GLY A 50 11.47 4.66 -16.86
C GLY A 50 11.86 4.16 -15.47
N LEU A 51 12.95 3.38 -15.40
CA LEU A 51 13.41 2.80 -14.14
C LEU A 51 13.82 3.85 -13.10
N SER A 52 14.50 4.91 -13.53
CA SER A 52 14.87 6.03 -12.66
C SER A 52 13.66 6.77 -12.08
N ASP A 53 12.54 6.78 -12.81
CA ASP A 53 11.30 7.35 -12.30
C ASP A 53 10.68 6.51 -11.20
N LEU A 54 10.77 5.18 -11.28
CA LEU A 54 10.30 4.29 -10.21
C LEU A 54 11.11 4.50 -8.92
N THR A 55 12.44 4.63 -9.00
CA THR A 55 13.25 4.97 -7.83
C THR A 55 12.89 6.35 -7.27
N ARG A 56 12.69 7.36 -8.13
CA ARG A 56 12.23 8.69 -7.68
C ARG A 56 10.86 8.64 -7.01
N LEU A 57 9.92 7.87 -7.56
CA LEU A 57 8.58 7.69 -6.99
C LEU A 57 8.63 7.00 -5.62
N ALA A 58 9.57 6.06 -5.41
CA ALA A 58 9.76 5.42 -4.11
C ALA A 58 10.20 6.43 -3.04
N VAL A 59 11.17 7.29 -3.37
CA VAL A 59 11.61 8.38 -2.48
C VAL A 59 10.45 9.33 -2.19
N ALA A 60 9.72 9.75 -3.23
CA ALA A 60 8.60 10.68 -3.06
C ALA A 60 7.44 10.08 -2.25
N GLN A 61 7.17 8.78 -2.39
CA GLN A 61 6.16 8.09 -1.58
C GLN A 61 6.60 8.04 -0.11
N LEU A 62 7.88 7.76 0.17
CA LEU A 62 8.42 7.79 1.53
C LEU A 62 8.32 9.20 2.16
N GLU A 63 8.63 10.25 1.39
CA GLU A 63 8.44 11.64 1.83
C GLU A 63 6.97 11.93 2.17
N ALA A 64 6.03 11.45 1.36
CA ALA A 64 4.59 11.58 1.63
C ALA A 64 4.17 10.85 2.90
N CYS A 65 4.75 9.67 3.15
CA CYS A 65 4.57 8.90 4.38
C CYS A 65 5.05 9.67 5.62
N HIS A 66 6.27 10.21 5.61
CA HIS A 66 6.77 11.02 6.72
C HIS A 66 5.96 12.31 6.94
N ALA A 67 5.50 12.95 5.87
CA ALA A 67 4.60 14.09 6.00
C ALA A 67 3.27 13.70 6.66
N ALA A 68 2.75 12.49 6.40
CA ALA A 68 1.55 11.97 7.05
C ALA A 68 1.78 11.67 8.54
N GLU A 69 2.97 11.19 8.93
CA GLU A 69 3.35 11.04 10.33
C GLU A 69 3.35 12.37 11.09
N GLN A 70 3.94 13.41 10.49
CA GLN A 70 3.94 14.74 11.09
C GLN A 70 2.53 15.28 11.27
N ARG A 71 1.65 15.08 10.28
CA ARG A 71 0.21 15.41 10.40
C ARG A 71 -0.46 14.61 11.50
N ALA A 72 -0.14 13.32 11.63
CA ALA A 72 -0.73 12.46 12.65
C ALA A 72 -0.31 12.92 14.05
N GLU A 73 0.96 13.25 14.24
CA GLU A 73 1.48 13.79 15.48
C GLU A 73 0.77 15.11 15.86
N ALA A 74 0.67 16.05 14.92
CA ALA A 74 0.00 17.33 15.14
C ALA A 74 -1.51 17.18 15.45
N ALA A 75 -2.14 16.13 14.93
CA ALA A 75 -3.55 15.80 15.17
C ALA A 75 -3.76 14.79 16.32
N GLU A 76 -2.70 14.46 17.07
CA GLU A 76 -2.70 13.45 18.14
C GLU A 76 -3.19 12.05 17.73
N LYS A 77 -3.13 11.73 16.42
CA LYS A 77 -3.48 10.43 15.86
C LYS A 77 -2.32 9.45 16.05
N LYS A 78 -2.68 8.17 16.21
CA LYS A 78 -1.72 7.08 16.48
C LYS A 78 -1.51 6.14 15.30
N ILE A 79 -2.17 6.41 14.17
CA ILE A 79 -2.14 5.54 12.99
C ILE A 79 -1.96 6.40 11.75
N VAL A 80 -1.09 5.96 10.84
CA VAL A 80 -0.90 6.51 9.50
C VAL A 80 -1.09 5.39 8.48
N ILE A 81 -1.77 5.68 7.38
CA ILE A 81 -2.03 4.72 6.30
C ILE A 81 -1.44 5.26 4.99
N SER A 82 -0.62 4.48 4.29
CA SER A 82 -0.13 4.81 2.95
C SER A 82 -0.85 4.03 1.86
N ASP A 83 -1.40 4.74 0.86
CA ASP A 83 -1.72 4.20 -0.47
C ASP A 83 -0.58 4.66 -1.40
N SER A 84 0.40 3.87 -1.82
CA SER A 84 0.65 2.45 -1.54
C SER A 84 2.06 2.26 -0.97
N ASP A 85 2.73 1.14 -1.26
CA ASP A 85 4.01 0.72 -0.65
C ASP A 85 5.10 0.35 -1.66
N SER A 86 6.27 -0.03 -1.15
CA SER A 86 7.42 -0.45 -1.97
C SER A 86 7.10 -1.65 -2.89
N THR A 87 6.19 -2.52 -2.48
CA THR A 87 5.76 -3.70 -3.24
C THR A 87 5.16 -3.30 -4.59
N VAL A 88 4.34 -2.24 -4.60
CA VAL A 88 3.73 -1.73 -5.85
C VAL A 88 4.80 -1.26 -6.83
N ILE A 89 5.77 -0.48 -6.36
CA ILE A 89 6.84 0.07 -7.21
C ILE A 89 7.77 -1.04 -7.71
N ARG A 90 8.15 -1.97 -6.83
CA ARG A 90 8.99 -3.13 -7.16
C ARG A 90 8.37 -3.95 -8.29
N LEU A 91 7.11 -4.33 -8.12
CA LEU A 91 6.42 -5.19 -9.07
C LEU A 91 6.02 -4.44 -10.34
N TRP A 92 5.84 -3.13 -10.28
CA TRP A 92 5.75 -2.31 -11.50
C TRP A 92 7.02 -2.43 -12.34
N GLY A 93 8.20 -2.26 -11.74
CA GLY A 93 9.48 -2.43 -12.45
C GLY A 93 9.62 -3.81 -13.08
N ARG A 94 9.37 -4.87 -12.30
CA ARG A 94 9.46 -6.25 -12.80
C ARG A 94 8.45 -6.56 -13.91
N TRP A 95 7.22 -6.10 -13.76
CA TRP A 95 6.12 -6.44 -14.68
C TRP A 95 6.17 -5.63 -15.97
N LYS A 96 6.27 -4.29 -15.89
CA LYS A 96 6.22 -3.40 -17.06
C LYS A 96 7.58 -3.13 -17.68
N LEU A 97 8.62 -2.96 -16.86
CA LEU A 97 9.94 -2.57 -17.35
C LEU A 97 10.92 -3.76 -17.45
N ARG A 98 10.52 -4.95 -16.97
CA ARG A 98 11.36 -6.15 -16.91
C ARG A 98 12.71 -5.89 -16.21
N ALA A 99 12.68 -5.05 -15.17
CA ALA A 99 13.88 -4.60 -14.45
C ALA A 99 13.63 -4.50 -12.94
N GLU A 100 14.67 -4.71 -12.14
CA GLU A 100 14.64 -4.48 -10.69
C GLU A 100 14.78 -2.99 -10.37
N VAL A 101 13.96 -2.51 -9.43
CA VAL A 101 14.04 -1.15 -8.92
C VAL A 101 14.96 -1.12 -7.69
N CYS A 102 15.99 -0.27 -7.72
CA CYS A 102 16.90 -0.07 -6.59
C CYS A 102 16.37 1.01 -5.64
N GLY A 103 16.87 1.00 -4.39
CA GLY A 103 16.60 2.05 -3.40
C GLY A 103 15.21 1.98 -2.76
N LEU A 104 14.66 0.78 -2.62
CA LEU A 104 13.33 0.57 -2.02
C LEU A 104 13.34 0.28 -0.51
N SER A 105 14.52 0.06 0.10
CA SER A 105 14.62 -0.42 1.49
C SER A 105 13.93 0.50 2.49
N GLU A 106 14.13 1.81 2.41
CA GLU A 106 13.54 2.74 3.38
C GLU A 106 12.00 2.78 3.30
N LEU A 107 11.44 2.69 2.09
CA LEU A 107 9.99 2.60 1.90
C LEU A 107 9.43 1.23 2.31
N GLU A 108 10.24 0.17 2.16
CA GLU A 108 9.88 -1.18 2.60
C GLU A 108 9.82 -1.29 4.12
N GLU A 109 10.82 -0.73 4.80
CA GLU A 109 10.93 -0.69 6.27
C GLU A 109 9.95 0.29 6.92
N TRP A 110 9.29 1.13 6.12
CA TRP A 110 8.36 2.14 6.65
C TRP A 110 7.12 1.51 7.29
N ALA A 111 6.51 0.50 6.68
CA ALA A 111 5.24 -0.04 7.16
C ALA A 111 5.45 -1.09 8.27
N ASP A 112 4.69 -0.98 9.35
CA ASP A 112 4.66 -2.01 10.41
C ASP A 112 3.72 -3.18 10.03
N LEU A 113 2.71 -2.90 9.19
CA LEU A 113 1.75 -3.87 8.68
C LEU A 113 1.37 -3.54 7.24
N THR A 114 1.39 -4.53 6.36
CA THR A 114 0.83 -4.41 4.99
C THR A 114 -0.52 -5.11 4.87
N LEU A 115 -1.53 -4.40 4.37
CA LEU A 115 -2.82 -4.96 3.96
C LEU A 115 -2.81 -5.17 2.45
N LEU A 116 -2.77 -6.42 2.00
CA LEU A 116 -2.71 -6.77 0.57
C LEU A 116 -4.13 -7.00 0.02
N CYS A 117 -4.58 -6.13 -0.88
CA CYS A 117 -5.89 -6.26 -1.52
C CYS A 117 -5.89 -7.29 -2.66
N ALA A 118 -6.73 -8.32 -2.54
CA ALA A 118 -6.96 -9.31 -3.60
C ALA A 118 -7.69 -8.70 -4.82
N PRO A 119 -7.47 -9.20 -6.04
CA PRO A 119 -8.14 -8.71 -7.24
C PRO A 119 -9.49 -9.40 -7.51
N ASN A 120 -10.29 -9.63 -6.48
CA ASN A 120 -11.55 -10.39 -6.56
C ASN A 120 -12.84 -9.54 -6.51
N ILE A 121 -12.70 -8.21 -6.63
CA ILE A 121 -13.82 -7.30 -6.88
C ILE A 121 -13.89 -6.95 -8.37
N PRO A 122 -15.07 -6.57 -8.90
CA PRO A 122 -15.21 -6.11 -10.28
C PRO A 122 -14.17 -5.04 -10.61
N TRP A 123 -13.52 -5.21 -11.77
CA TRP A 123 -12.58 -4.21 -12.25
C TRP A 123 -13.34 -2.96 -12.68
N GLU A 124 -12.92 -1.81 -12.17
CA GLU A 124 -13.42 -0.51 -12.63
C GLU A 124 -12.42 0.10 -13.61
N PRO A 125 -12.90 0.63 -14.76
CA PRO A 125 -12.07 1.36 -15.70
C PRO A 125 -11.40 2.55 -15.02
N ASP A 126 -10.07 2.57 -15.07
CA ASP A 126 -9.23 3.64 -14.53
C ASP A 126 -8.31 4.12 -15.67
N PRO A 127 -8.33 5.43 -16.02
CA PRO A 127 -7.53 5.98 -17.12
C PRO A 127 -6.02 5.75 -17.00
N LEU A 128 -5.53 5.43 -15.80
CA LEU A 128 -4.10 5.21 -15.53
C LEU A 128 -3.70 3.73 -15.58
N ARG A 129 -4.61 2.82 -15.96
CA ARG A 129 -4.46 1.38 -15.77
C ARG A 129 -4.60 0.59 -17.06
N SER A 130 -3.81 -0.46 -17.18
CA SER A 130 -3.48 -1.12 -18.44
C SER A 130 -3.57 -2.65 -18.39
N LEU A 131 -4.06 -3.23 -17.29
CA LEU A 131 -4.23 -4.67 -17.06
C LEU A 131 -5.72 -5.02 -16.86
N PRO A 132 -6.53 -5.01 -17.94
CA PRO A 132 -7.93 -5.45 -17.85
C PRO A 132 -8.07 -6.98 -17.78
N ASP A 133 -7.05 -7.75 -18.22
CA ASP A 133 -7.11 -9.21 -18.27
C ASP A 133 -7.10 -9.84 -16.87
N SER A 134 -8.02 -10.77 -16.61
CA SER A 134 -8.17 -11.39 -15.30
C SER A 134 -7.04 -12.35 -14.94
N ASN A 135 -6.45 -13.05 -15.92
CA ASN A 135 -5.36 -13.99 -15.67
C ASN A 135 -4.09 -13.23 -15.33
N ASP A 136 -3.77 -12.17 -16.08
CA ASP A 136 -2.63 -11.29 -15.79
C ASP A 136 -2.75 -10.66 -14.40
N ARG A 137 -3.96 -10.26 -14.00
CA ARG A 137 -4.22 -9.72 -12.66
C ARG A 137 -3.97 -10.75 -11.56
N MET A 138 -4.39 -12.00 -11.76
CA MET A 138 -4.15 -13.08 -10.80
C MET A 138 -2.67 -13.46 -10.72
N GLU A 139 -1.98 -13.57 -11.87
CA GLU A 139 -0.55 -13.84 -11.93
C GLU A 139 0.24 -12.74 -11.24
N LEU A 140 -0.03 -11.47 -11.56
CA LEU A 140 0.61 -10.34 -10.90
C LEU A 140 0.32 -10.33 -9.40
N HIS A 141 -0.92 -10.63 -8.98
CA HIS A 141 -1.24 -10.72 -7.55
C HIS A 141 -0.47 -11.83 -6.83
N GLN A 142 -0.22 -12.97 -7.49
CA GLN A 142 0.63 -14.01 -6.93
C GLN A 142 2.05 -13.51 -6.68
N LEU A 143 2.60 -12.68 -7.58
CA LEU A 143 3.90 -12.03 -7.37
C LEU A 143 3.90 -11.09 -6.15
N TYR A 144 2.79 -10.41 -5.84
CA TYR A 144 2.67 -9.62 -4.59
C TYR A 144 2.72 -10.53 -3.36
N ILE A 145 2.01 -11.65 -3.38
CA ILE A 145 2.00 -12.61 -2.28
C ILE A 145 3.41 -13.17 -2.07
N ASP A 146 4.09 -13.58 -3.14
CA ASP A 146 5.42 -14.18 -3.06
C ASP A 146 6.46 -13.17 -2.56
N ASP A 147 6.36 -11.91 -3.01
CA ASP A 147 7.23 -10.84 -2.55
C ASP A 147 7.05 -10.57 -1.05
N LEU A 148 5.82 -10.40 -0.56
CA LEU A 148 5.54 -10.21 0.87
C LEU A 148 5.93 -11.41 1.73
N ARG A 149 5.75 -12.65 1.23
CA ARG A 149 6.19 -13.87 1.92
C ARG A 149 7.71 -13.97 2.06
N SER A 150 8.46 -13.37 1.12
CA SER A 150 9.92 -13.40 1.14
C SER A 150 10.54 -12.43 2.14
N ARG A 151 9.75 -11.45 2.64
CA ARG A 151 10.19 -10.47 3.63
C ARG A 151 10.07 -11.07 5.02
N ASN A 152 11.19 -11.55 5.55
CA ASN A 152 11.25 -12.01 6.94
C ASN A 152 10.85 -10.87 7.88
N ASP A 153 10.05 -11.18 8.89
CA ASP A 153 9.62 -10.24 9.94
C ASP A 153 8.74 -9.05 9.49
N HIS A 154 8.12 -9.12 8.30
CA HIS A 154 7.15 -8.11 7.84
C HIS A 154 5.70 -8.63 7.93
N PRO A 155 4.92 -8.20 8.94
CA PRO A 155 3.52 -8.61 9.08
C PRO A 155 2.68 -8.14 7.88
N TRP A 156 1.87 -9.04 7.34
CA TRP A 156 0.91 -8.69 6.31
C TRP A 156 -0.38 -9.51 6.42
N THR A 157 -1.48 -8.95 5.92
CA THR A 157 -2.80 -9.60 5.90
C THR A 157 -3.41 -9.50 4.51
N LEU A 158 -3.94 -10.61 4.00
CA LEU A 158 -4.73 -10.62 2.78
C LEU A 158 -6.13 -10.04 3.04
N ILE A 159 -6.55 -9.10 2.20
CA ILE A 159 -7.87 -8.47 2.20
C ILE A 159 -8.62 -8.92 0.94
N ASP A 160 -9.50 -9.90 1.09
CA ASP A 160 -10.22 -10.60 0.03
C ASP A 160 -11.75 -10.47 0.13
N GLY A 161 -12.24 -9.51 0.91
CA GLY A 161 -13.66 -9.17 0.95
C GLY A 161 -14.20 -8.87 -0.45
N LEU A 162 -15.34 -9.49 -0.79
CA LEU A 162 -16.01 -9.32 -2.09
C LEU A 162 -16.76 -7.99 -2.23
N THR A 163 -16.85 -7.20 -1.15
CA THR A 163 -17.46 -5.86 -1.13
C THR A 163 -16.52 -4.90 -0.39
N GLN A 164 -16.64 -3.59 -0.66
CA GLN A 164 -15.86 -2.57 0.05
C GLN A 164 -16.09 -2.61 1.57
N GLU A 165 -17.33 -2.88 2.00
CA GLU A 165 -17.69 -3.05 3.40
C GLU A 165 -16.96 -4.24 4.06
N LYS A 166 -16.96 -5.42 3.42
CA LYS A 166 -16.23 -6.58 3.95
C LYS A 166 -14.72 -6.36 4.01
N ARG A 167 -14.17 -5.65 3.02
CA ARG A 167 -12.74 -5.28 3.01
C ARG A 167 -12.42 -4.34 4.16
N LEU A 168 -13.29 -3.35 4.42
CA LEU A 168 -13.16 -2.45 5.55
C LEU A 168 -13.18 -3.22 6.87
N GLU A 169 -14.16 -4.11 7.07
CA GLU A 169 -14.25 -4.96 8.28
C GLU A 169 -12.99 -5.80 8.50
N GLN A 170 -12.49 -6.47 7.45
CA GLN A 170 -11.25 -7.24 7.51
C GLN A 170 -10.05 -6.36 7.86
N SER A 171 -9.96 -5.18 7.26
CA SER A 171 -8.86 -4.25 7.48
C SER A 171 -8.86 -3.69 8.90
N VAL A 172 -10.03 -3.31 9.43
CA VAL A 172 -10.18 -2.86 10.82
C VAL A 172 -9.76 -3.96 11.78
N ARG A 173 -10.21 -5.20 11.56
CA ARG A 173 -9.83 -6.35 12.38
C ARG A 173 -8.32 -6.60 12.35
N ALA A 174 -7.71 -6.56 11.16
CA ALA A 174 -6.28 -6.77 11.00
C ALA A 174 -5.46 -5.72 11.77
N VAL A 175 -5.84 -4.44 11.65
CA VAL A 175 -5.18 -3.35 12.39
C VAL A 175 -5.36 -3.50 13.90
N GLN A 176 -6.55 -3.87 14.37
CA GLN A 176 -6.79 -4.12 15.80
C GLN A 176 -5.95 -5.29 16.34
N SER A 177 -5.93 -6.42 15.64
CA SER A 177 -5.12 -7.58 16.04
C SER A 177 -3.63 -7.27 16.08
N PHE A 178 -3.15 -6.48 15.11
CA PHE A 178 -1.77 -5.99 15.11
C PHE A 178 -1.47 -5.13 16.35
N ARG A 179 -2.34 -4.15 16.64
CA ARG A 179 -2.23 -3.29 17.83
C ARG A 179 -2.16 -4.07 19.14
N ASP A 180 -3.06 -5.04 19.32
CA ASP A 180 -3.15 -5.81 20.56
C ASP A 180 -1.89 -6.67 20.78
N THR A 181 -1.31 -7.19 19.70
CA THR A 181 -0.07 -7.96 19.72
C THR A 181 1.13 -7.07 20.06
N SER A 182 1.20 -5.87 19.49
CA SER A 182 2.26 -4.90 19.78
C SER A 182 2.23 -4.38 21.22
N VAL A 183 1.05 -4.23 21.81
CA VAL A 183 0.89 -3.80 23.22
C VAL A 183 1.22 -4.92 24.21
N SER A 184 0.96 -6.19 23.86
CA SER A 184 1.22 -7.33 24.75
C SER A 184 2.70 -7.71 24.86
N ASN A 185 3.54 -7.24 23.93
CA ASN A 185 4.97 -7.56 23.83
C ASN A 185 5.90 -6.42 24.30
N GLY A 186 5.36 -5.30 24.78
CA GLY A 186 6.12 -4.15 25.31
C GLY A 186 5.91 -3.93 26.80
#